data_AF-L1P525-F1
#
_entry.id   AF-L1P525-F1
#
_cell.length_a   1.000
_cell.length_b   1.000
_cell.length_c   1.000
_cell.angle_alpha   90.00
_cell.angle_beta   90.00
_cell.angle_gamma   90.00
#
_symmetry.space_group_name_H-M   'P 1'
#
loop_
_entity.id
_entity.type
_entity.pdbx_description
1 polymer ?
#
loop_
_entity_poly.entity_id
_entity_poly.type
_entity_poly.pdbx_seq_one_letter_code
_entity_poly.pdbx_strand_id
1 'polypeptide(L)'
;MILIEGQKIYCKGCGKIIENIYDSCILLNIEANEKSPLYCLNEAIFHRDCYNNYPLRNMYEKRVAELEKLSSLNNFDYISKEELSLEKIGHPDNLIRVPFLTEDYNSPLYEYNCISLNKKNLDKWRNYKIFLKLIDNLNKSDEWRGKALSFLMSQLNSPVKPDILR
;
A
#
# COMPACT_ATOMS: atom_id res chain seq x y z
N MET A 1 -0.41 -13.39 -0.04
CA MET A 1 -1.27 -14.60 -0.14
C MET A 1 -0.46 -15.89 -0.30
N ILE A 2 -0.72 -16.91 0.54
CA ILE A 2 -0.25 -18.30 0.38
C ILE A 2 -1.49 -19.14 0.06
N LEU A 3 -1.46 -19.92 -1.02
CA LEU A 3 -2.54 -20.85 -1.34
C LEU A 3 -2.19 -22.21 -0.73
N ILE A 4 -3.09 -22.73 0.12
CA ILE A 4 -2.90 -24.02 0.78
C ILE A 4 -3.63 -25.10 -0.04
N GLU A 5 -2.93 -26.16 -0.37
CA GLU A 5 -3.49 -27.30 -1.09
C GLU A 5 -4.71 -27.88 -0.35
N GLY A 6 -5.80 -28.14 -1.07
CA GLY A 6 -7.07 -28.63 -0.51
C GLY A 6 -8.01 -27.55 0.05
N GLN A 7 -7.59 -26.28 0.13
CA GLN A 7 -8.48 -25.19 0.53
C GLN A 7 -9.47 -24.84 -0.59
N LYS A 8 -10.76 -24.78 -0.26
CA LYS A 8 -11.78 -24.26 -1.19
C LYS A 8 -11.63 -22.75 -1.31
N ILE A 9 -11.41 -22.30 -2.54
CA ILE A 9 -11.32 -20.88 -2.89
C ILE A 9 -12.63 -20.47 -3.53
N TYR A 10 -13.19 -19.33 -3.10
CA TYR A 10 -14.49 -18.85 -3.58
C TYR A 10 -14.30 -17.58 -4.40
N CYS A 11 -14.94 -17.53 -5.57
CA CYS A 11 -14.98 -16.36 -6.42
C CYS A 11 -15.75 -15.23 -5.73
N LYS A 12 -15.13 -14.06 -5.56
CA LYS A 12 -15.74 -12.87 -4.97
C LYS A 12 -16.95 -12.36 -5.78
N GLY A 13 -16.97 -12.58 -7.09
CA GLY A 13 -18.03 -12.10 -7.98
C GLY A 13 -19.30 -12.95 -7.96
N CYS A 14 -19.19 -14.28 -7.89
CA CYS A 14 -20.34 -15.19 -8.00
C CYS A 14 -20.55 -16.13 -6.80
N GLY A 15 -19.63 -16.14 -5.82
CA GLY A 15 -19.70 -16.99 -4.64
C GLY A 15 -19.44 -18.48 -4.88
N LYS A 16 -19.19 -18.91 -6.12
CA LYS A 16 -18.89 -20.31 -6.46
C LYS A 16 -17.43 -20.65 -6.22
N ILE A 17 -17.13 -21.94 -6.04
CA ILE A 17 -15.77 -22.46 -5.89
C ILE A 17 -15.00 -22.24 -7.19
N ILE A 18 -13.73 -21.85 -7.07
CA ILE A 18 -12.76 -21.83 -8.17
C ILE A 18 -12.07 -23.20 -8.18
N GLU A 19 -12.43 -24.02 -9.17
CA GLU A 19 -11.88 -25.38 -9.32
C GLU A 19 -10.46 -25.38 -9.89
N ASN A 20 -10.16 -24.42 -10.78
CA ASN A 20 -8.85 -24.23 -11.38
C ASN A 20 -8.32 -22.82 -11.08
N ILE A 21 -7.30 -22.73 -10.22
CA ILE A 21 -6.69 -21.44 -9.88
C ILE A 21 -5.97 -20.78 -11.05
N TYR A 22 -5.50 -21.56 -12.04
CA TYR A 22 -4.82 -21.01 -13.22
C TYR A 22 -5.76 -20.19 -14.12
N ASP A 23 -7.07 -20.43 -14.02
CA ASP A 23 -8.12 -19.69 -14.74
C ASP A 23 -8.71 -18.54 -13.90
N SER A 24 -8.09 -18.24 -12.75
CA SER A 24 -8.53 -17.18 -11.84
C SER A 24 -7.78 -15.87 -12.04
N CYS A 25 -8.40 -14.78 -11.57
CA CYS A 25 -7.78 -13.48 -11.39
C CYS A 25 -7.61 -13.25 -9.88
N ILE A 26 -6.36 -13.19 -9.43
CA ILE A 26 -6.00 -12.85 -8.06
C ILE A 26 -5.64 -11.37 -8.04
N LEU A 27 -6.36 -10.59 -7.23
CA LEU A 27 -6.11 -9.17 -7.11
C LEU A 27 -5.05 -8.87 -6.04
N LEU A 28 -4.34 -7.77 -6.22
CA LEU A 28 -3.30 -7.28 -5.33
C LEU A 28 -3.92 -6.59 -4.11
N ASN A 29 -3.17 -6.50 -3.02
CA ASN A 29 -3.52 -5.67 -1.87
C ASN A 29 -3.04 -4.23 -2.12
N ILE A 30 -3.93 -3.38 -2.62
CA ILE A 30 -3.58 -2.04 -3.13
C ILE A 30 -4.22 -0.89 -2.36
N GLU A 31 -5.23 -1.18 -1.55
CA GLU A 31 -6.04 -0.16 -0.88
C GLU A 31 -5.93 -0.30 0.64
N ALA A 32 -5.37 0.69 1.32
CA ALA A 32 -5.22 0.65 2.77
C ALA A 32 -6.40 1.31 3.51
N ASN A 33 -7.16 2.17 2.82
CA ASN A 33 -8.30 2.86 3.40
C ASN A 33 -9.57 1.99 3.30
N GLU A 34 -10.06 1.52 4.43
CA GLU A 34 -11.27 0.70 4.52
C GLU A 34 -12.54 1.42 4.08
N LYS A 35 -12.53 2.76 3.94
CA LYS A 35 -13.66 3.51 3.37
C LYS A 35 -13.72 3.45 1.86
N SER A 36 -12.60 3.15 1.20
CA SER A 36 -12.56 3.05 -0.26
C SER A 36 -13.39 1.86 -0.74
N PRO A 37 -14.19 2.00 -1.81
CA PRO A 37 -14.88 0.88 -2.44
C PRO A 37 -13.93 -0.26 -2.85
N LEU A 38 -12.68 0.07 -3.19
CA LEU A 38 -11.66 -0.89 -3.61
C LEU A 38 -11.12 -1.75 -2.46
N TYR A 39 -11.31 -1.37 -1.20
CA TYR A 39 -10.79 -2.14 -0.06
C TYR A 39 -11.31 -3.58 -0.06
N CYS A 40 -12.55 -3.78 -0.50
CA CYS A 40 -13.17 -5.09 -0.55
C CYS A 40 -12.59 -6.04 -1.62
N LEU A 41 -11.69 -5.52 -2.48
CA LEU A 41 -10.99 -6.23 -3.54
C LEU A 41 -9.56 -6.64 -3.16
N ASN A 42 -9.04 -6.19 -2.02
CA ASN A 42 -7.71 -6.59 -1.57
C ASN A 42 -7.62 -8.11 -1.43
N GLU A 43 -6.66 -8.71 -2.14
CA GLU A 43 -6.45 -10.17 -2.20
C GLU A 43 -7.70 -10.97 -2.63
N ALA A 44 -8.68 -10.32 -3.27
CA ALA A 44 -9.86 -11.00 -3.77
C ALA A 44 -9.51 -11.88 -4.98
N ILE A 45 -10.16 -13.04 -5.06
CA ILE A 45 -9.97 -14.00 -6.14
C ILE A 45 -11.28 -14.11 -6.93
N PHE A 46 -11.17 -14.10 -8.25
CA PHE A 46 -12.30 -14.17 -9.18
C PHE A 46 -12.08 -15.26 -10.22
N HIS A 47 -13.14 -15.83 -10.76
CA HIS A 47 -13.08 -16.36 -12.12
C HIS A 47 -12.79 -15.22 -13.10
N ARG A 48 -12.04 -15.48 -14.16
CA ARG A 48 -11.70 -14.46 -15.16
C ARG A 48 -12.92 -13.71 -15.69
N ASP A 49 -13.98 -14.42 -16.06
CA ASP A 49 -15.21 -13.80 -16.57
C ASP A 49 -15.96 -13.01 -15.49
N CYS A 50 -15.94 -13.46 -14.25
CA CYS A 50 -16.53 -12.71 -13.14
C CYS A 50 -15.79 -11.40 -12.89
N TYR A 51 -14.46 -11.40 -12.98
CA TYR A 51 -13.67 -10.18 -12.86
C TYR A 51 -13.94 -9.22 -14.01
N ASN A 52 -13.95 -9.71 -15.25
CA ASN A 52 -14.19 -8.90 -16.45
C ASN A 52 -15.50 -8.11 -16.40
N ASN A 53 -16.52 -8.66 -15.73
CA ASN A 53 -17.84 -8.07 -15.56
C ASN A 53 -18.06 -7.43 -14.18
N TYR A 54 -17.03 -7.36 -13.32
CA TYR A 54 -17.20 -6.87 -11.97
C TYR A 54 -17.36 -5.32 -11.95
N PRO A 55 -18.34 -4.76 -11.20
CA PRO A 55 -18.64 -3.33 -11.25
C PRO A 55 -17.46 -2.41 -10.92
N LEU A 56 -16.57 -2.84 -10.02
CA LEU A 56 -15.41 -2.04 -9.59
C LEU A 56 -14.15 -2.27 -10.43
N ARG A 57 -14.20 -3.13 -11.47
CA ARG A 57 -13.03 -3.49 -12.28
C ARG A 57 -12.29 -2.27 -12.83
N ASN A 58 -13.00 -1.36 -13.50
CA ASN A 58 -12.36 -0.19 -14.14
C ASN A 58 -11.71 0.73 -13.11
N MET A 59 -12.33 0.89 -11.94
CA MET A 59 -11.77 1.69 -10.84
C MET A 59 -10.51 1.03 -10.27
N TYR A 60 -10.53 -0.30 -10.10
CA TYR A 60 -9.38 -1.08 -9.66
C TYR A 60 -8.21 -1.00 -10.67
N GLU A 61 -8.47 -1.23 -11.96
CA GLU A 61 -7.45 -1.16 -13.02
C GLU A 61 -6.83 0.24 -13.12
N LYS A 62 -7.65 1.30 -12.99
CA LYS A 62 -7.16 2.68 -12.92
C LYS A 62 -6.23 2.88 -11.71
N ARG A 63 -6.60 2.38 -10.53
CA ARG A 63 -5.76 2.48 -9.34
C ARG A 63 -4.45 1.73 -9.51
N VAL A 64 -4.46 0.53 -10.09
CA VAL A 64 -3.23 -0.23 -10.37
C VAL A 64 -2.32 0.58 -11.29
N ALA A 65 -2.84 1.13 -12.40
CA ALA A 65 -2.05 1.96 -13.31
C ALA A 65 -1.49 3.22 -12.61
N GLU A 66 -2.24 3.83 -11.70
CA GLU A 66 -1.76 4.96 -10.89
C GLU A 66 -0.62 4.56 -9.95
N LEU A 67 -0.74 3.40 -9.27
CA LEU A 67 0.31 2.87 -8.41
C LEU A 67 1.57 2.49 -9.21
N GLU A 68 1.41 1.92 -10.40
CA GLU A 68 2.51 1.66 -11.33
C GLU A 68 3.19 2.95 -11.79
N LYS A 69 2.41 4.00 -12.04
CA LYS A 69 2.94 5.33 -12.36
C LYS A 69 3.71 5.92 -11.18
N LEU A 70 3.13 5.93 -9.98
CA LEU A 70 3.78 6.47 -8.77
C LEU A 70 5.05 5.69 -8.40
N SER A 71 5.05 4.37 -8.58
CA SER A 71 6.24 3.54 -8.35
C SER A 71 7.31 3.69 -9.43
N SER A 72 6.93 3.79 -10.71
CA SER A 72 7.86 4.00 -11.83
C SER A 72 8.46 5.40 -11.86
N LEU A 73 7.70 6.42 -11.43
CA LEU A 73 8.18 7.78 -11.27
C LEU A 73 9.28 7.90 -10.22
N ASN A 74 9.51 6.86 -9.40
CA ASN A 74 10.49 6.91 -8.32
C ASN A 74 10.28 8.17 -7.48
N ASN A 75 9.08 8.36 -6.93
CA ASN A 75 8.89 9.28 -5.79
C ASN A 75 9.56 8.69 -4.52
N PHE A 76 10.79 8.19 -4.67
CA PHE A 76 11.78 8.07 -3.63
C PHE A 76 12.43 9.45 -3.47
N ASP A 77 11.63 10.50 -3.26
CA ASP A 77 12.17 11.87 -3.18
C ASP A 77 13.06 12.06 -1.94
N TYR A 78 13.11 11.09 -1.02
CA TYR A 78 13.82 11.21 0.26
C TYR A 78 14.68 10.00 0.64
N ILE A 79 14.81 9.05 -0.29
CA ILE A 79 15.83 8.00 -0.28
C ILE A 79 16.39 8.06 -1.70
N SER A 80 17.65 8.44 -1.93
CA SER A 80 18.17 8.30 -3.31
C SER A 80 17.97 6.84 -3.76
N LYS A 81 17.80 6.56 -5.05
CA LYS A 81 17.63 5.17 -5.55
C LYS A 81 18.70 4.21 -4.98
N GLU A 82 19.87 4.76 -4.63
CA GLU A 82 21.01 4.09 -4.02
C GLU A 82 20.86 3.84 -2.51
N GLU A 83 20.04 4.60 -1.79
CA GLU A 83 19.72 4.43 -0.35
C GLU A 83 18.62 3.40 -0.06
N LEU A 84 18.01 2.84 -1.10
CA LEU A 84 17.07 1.70 -1.00
C LEU A 84 17.75 0.34 -1.02
N SER A 85 19.08 0.29 -1.23
CA SER A 85 19.78 -0.98 -1.11
C SER A 85 19.63 -1.49 0.33
N LEU A 86 19.50 -2.80 0.50
CA LEU A 86 19.44 -3.42 1.82
C LEU A 86 20.65 -3.05 2.68
N GLU A 87 21.79 -2.78 2.05
CA GLU A 87 23.01 -2.29 2.72
C GLU A 87 22.84 -0.90 3.33
N LYS A 88 22.14 0.02 2.66
CA LYS A 88 21.89 1.38 3.19
C LYS A 88 20.68 1.44 4.14
N ILE A 89 19.66 0.61 3.91
CA ILE A 89 18.54 0.43 4.84
C ILE A 89 19.03 -0.24 6.15
N GLY A 90 19.96 -1.19 6.01
CA GLY A 90 20.62 -1.94 7.09
C GLY A 90 19.73 -3.01 7.74
N HIS A 91 18.50 -2.63 8.11
CA HIS A 91 17.50 -3.54 8.67
C HIS A 91 16.14 -3.33 7.98
N PRO A 92 15.45 -4.38 7.48
CA PRO A 92 14.17 -4.24 6.78
C PRO A 92 13.12 -3.39 7.51
N ASP A 93 13.01 -3.51 8.83
CA ASP A 93 12.13 -2.67 9.67
C ASP A 93 12.41 -1.16 9.64
N ASN A 94 13.57 -0.73 9.11
CA ASN A 94 13.87 0.68 8.88
C ASN A 94 13.25 1.21 7.58
N LEU A 95 12.72 0.34 6.72
CA LEU A 95 11.94 0.75 5.55
C LEU A 95 10.48 0.97 5.94
N ILE A 96 10.01 2.20 5.79
CA ILE A 96 8.62 2.58 6.00
C ILE A 96 7.98 2.82 4.64
N ARG A 97 6.83 2.18 4.38
CA ARG A 97 6.05 2.41 3.17
C ARG A 97 4.80 3.16 3.52
N VAL A 98 4.63 4.33 2.90
CA VAL A 98 3.40 5.11 3.00
C VAL A 98 2.39 4.51 2.02
N PRO A 99 1.14 4.23 2.44
CA PRO A 99 0.13 3.71 1.54
C PRO A 99 -0.33 4.78 0.55
N PHE A 100 -1.25 4.42 -0.35
CA PHE A 100 -2.03 5.41 -1.09
C PHE A 100 -2.93 6.18 -0.11
N LEU A 101 -2.78 7.49 -0.02
CA LEU A 101 -3.46 8.35 0.97
C LEU A 101 -4.72 9.00 0.40
N THR A 102 -4.67 9.54 -0.81
CA THR A 102 -5.78 10.29 -1.42
C THR A 102 -5.74 10.31 -2.95
N GLU A 103 -6.90 10.39 -3.60
CA GLU A 103 -7.03 10.64 -5.05
C GLU A 103 -7.12 12.14 -5.39
N ASP A 104 -7.26 13.02 -4.39
CA ASP A 104 -7.36 14.47 -4.60
C ASP A 104 -5.99 15.09 -4.83
N TYR A 105 -5.70 15.44 -6.09
CA TYR A 105 -4.45 16.07 -6.51
C TYR A 105 -4.22 17.49 -5.93
N ASN A 106 -5.25 18.12 -5.37
CA ASN A 106 -5.11 19.41 -4.68
C ASN A 106 -4.79 19.24 -3.20
N SER A 107 -4.93 18.03 -2.66
CA SER A 107 -4.60 17.74 -1.28
C SER A 107 -3.08 17.71 -1.08
N PRO A 108 -2.54 18.36 -0.03
CA PRO A 108 -1.15 18.20 0.35
C PRO A 108 -0.74 16.75 0.67
N LEU A 109 -1.69 15.84 0.89
CA LEU A 109 -1.40 14.41 1.08
C LEU A 109 -1.00 13.70 -0.21
N TYR A 110 -1.41 14.23 -1.36
CA TYR A 110 -1.21 13.57 -2.66
C TYR A 110 0.27 13.38 -2.99
N GLU A 111 1.13 14.35 -2.64
CA GLU A 111 2.58 14.24 -2.87
C GLU A 111 3.24 13.09 -2.08
N TYR A 112 2.61 12.64 -0.98
CA TYR A 112 3.11 11.57 -0.14
C TYR A 112 2.49 10.20 -0.47
N ASN A 113 1.66 10.10 -1.51
CA ASN A 113 1.12 8.81 -1.96
C ASN A 113 2.24 7.83 -2.31
N CYS A 114 2.21 6.65 -1.69
CA CYS A 114 3.05 5.50 -2.08
C CYS A 114 4.57 5.72 -1.97
N ILE A 115 5.02 6.70 -1.18
CA ILE A 115 6.45 6.94 -0.98
C ILE A 115 7.07 5.88 -0.04
N SER A 116 8.38 5.71 -0.16
CA SER A 116 9.17 4.90 0.76
C SER A 116 10.14 5.79 1.54
N LEU A 117 10.26 5.54 2.85
CA LEU A 117 11.09 6.31 3.77
C LEU A 117 12.09 5.39 4.47
N ASN A 118 13.34 5.84 4.60
CA ASN A 118 14.34 5.18 5.43
C ASN A 118 14.35 5.87 6.78
N LYS A 119 14.03 5.11 7.82
CA LYS A 119 13.91 5.61 9.19
C LYS A 119 15.16 6.32 9.69
N LYS A 120 16.34 5.90 9.22
CA LYS A 120 17.65 6.51 9.55
C LYS A 120 17.82 7.95 9.06
N ASN A 121 17.01 8.37 8.09
CA ASN A 121 17.12 9.67 7.43
C ASN A 121 15.90 10.59 7.73
N LEU A 122 14.96 10.16 8.58
CA LEU A 122 13.76 10.96 8.89
C LEU A 122 14.09 12.31 9.55
N ASP A 123 15.18 12.37 10.31
CA ASP A 123 15.69 13.59 10.94
C ASP A 123 16.20 14.63 9.92
N LYS A 124 16.72 14.15 8.79
CA LYS A 124 17.19 14.99 7.67
C LYS A 124 16.06 15.39 6.73
N TRP A 125 14.88 14.77 6.86
CA TRP A 125 13.76 15.04 5.97
C TRP A 125 13.07 16.36 6.34
N ARG A 126 13.32 17.39 5.52
CA ARG A 126 12.82 18.76 5.72
C ARG A 126 11.32 18.84 5.99
N ASN A 127 10.52 18.01 5.32
CA ASN A 127 9.06 18.03 5.41
C ASN A 127 8.51 17.04 6.47
N TYR A 128 9.36 16.33 7.22
CA TYR A 128 8.90 15.30 8.15
C TYR A 128 7.84 15.78 9.14
N LYS A 129 8.03 16.96 9.74
CA LYS A 129 7.05 17.54 10.67
C LYS A 129 5.72 17.88 9.99
N ILE A 130 5.77 18.33 8.75
CA ILE A 130 4.56 18.64 7.95
C ILE A 130 3.83 17.35 7.64
N PHE A 131 4.54 16.34 7.13
CA PHE A 131 4.01 15.02 6.85
C PHE A 131 3.35 14.38 8.09
N LEU A 132 4.02 14.38 9.24
CA LEU A 132 3.45 13.85 10.48
C LEU A 132 2.14 14.53 10.85
N LYS A 133 2.05 15.86 10.70
CA LYS A 133 0.82 16.61 10.97
C LYS A 133 -0.28 16.25 9.97
N LEU A 134 0.04 16.09 8.69
CA LEU A 134 -0.92 15.69 7.66
C LEU A 134 -1.48 14.28 7.93
N ILE A 135 -0.61 13.32 8.29
CA ILE A 135 -1.03 11.95 8.62
C ILE A 135 -1.86 11.91 9.92
N ASP A 136 -1.47 12.64 10.95
CA ASP A 136 -2.24 12.73 12.20
C ASP A 136 -3.62 13.34 11.97
N ASN A 137 -3.71 14.40 11.15
CA ASN A 137 -4.98 14.98 10.74
C ASN A 137 -5.85 13.98 9.97
N LEU A 138 -5.28 13.28 8.99
CA LEU A 138 -5.99 12.25 8.22
C LEU A 138 -6.51 11.13 9.14
N ASN A 139 -5.69 10.67 10.09
CA ASN A 139 -6.06 9.63 11.05
C ASN A 139 -7.18 10.05 12.03
N LYS A 140 -7.33 11.36 12.26
CA LYS A 140 -8.42 11.94 13.08
C LYS A 140 -9.64 12.36 12.26
N SER A 141 -9.53 12.36 10.94
CA SER A 141 -10.61 12.73 10.04
C SER A 141 -11.60 11.59 9.84
N ASP A 142 -12.73 11.89 9.20
CA ASP A 142 -13.66 10.88 8.70
C ASP A 142 -13.30 10.40 7.28
N GLU A 143 -12.16 10.79 6.71
CA GLU A 143 -11.77 10.39 5.35
C GLU A 143 -11.08 9.01 5.33
N TRP A 144 -10.54 8.57 6.47
CA TRP A 144 -9.82 7.31 6.60
C TRP A 144 -10.47 6.33 7.57
N ARG A 145 -10.49 5.05 7.21
CA ARG A 145 -10.81 3.95 8.14
C ARG A 145 -9.78 2.84 8.03
N GLY A 146 -9.50 2.20 9.16
CA GLY A 146 -8.62 1.04 9.25
C GLY A 146 -7.30 1.34 9.94
N LYS A 147 -6.53 0.28 10.21
CA LYS A 147 -5.34 0.35 11.09
C LYS A 147 -4.08 0.86 10.40
N ALA A 148 -4.07 0.99 9.07
CA ALA A 148 -2.87 1.28 8.32
C ALA A 148 -2.19 2.60 8.73
N LEU A 149 -2.94 3.69 8.96
CA LEU A 149 -2.36 4.95 9.41
C LEU A 149 -1.84 4.86 10.84
N SER A 150 -2.58 4.23 11.76
CA SER A 150 -2.11 4.02 13.13
C SER A 150 -0.82 3.19 13.17
N PHE A 151 -0.70 2.19 12.29
CA PHE A 151 0.51 1.40 12.13
C PHE A 151 1.65 2.22 11.54
N LEU A 152 1.40 3.01 10.48
CA LEU A 152 2.37 3.93 9.90
C LEU A 152 2.92 4.91 10.96
N MET A 153 2.04 5.54 11.75
CA MET A 153 2.44 6.43 12.84
C MET A 153 3.28 5.69 13.90
N SER A 154 2.95 4.44 14.22
CA SER A 154 3.76 3.61 15.13
C SER A 154 5.15 3.31 14.55
N GLN A 155 5.26 3.06 13.24
CA GLN A 155 6.54 2.86 12.58
C GLN A 155 7.39 4.14 12.56
N LEU A 156 6.79 5.30 12.31
CA LEU A 156 7.47 6.59 12.30
C LEU A 156 7.99 6.99 13.69
N ASN A 157 7.28 6.60 14.77
CA ASN A 157 7.63 6.95 16.15
C ASN A 157 8.53 5.92 16.87
N SER A 158 8.66 4.71 16.34
CA SER A 158 9.51 3.68 16.96
C SER A 158 11.00 4.01 16.77
N PRO A 159 11.92 3.43 17.55
CA PRO A 159 13.36 3.63 17.33
C PRO A 159 13.84 2.97 16.03
N VAL A 160 14.94 3.48 15.48
CA VAL A 160 15.70 2.84 14.38
C VAL A 160 16.22 1.49 14.87
N LYS A 161 16.06 0.44 14.07
CA LYS A 161 16.62 -0.88 14.36
C LYS A 161 18.11 -0.90 13.99
N PRO A 162 18.96 -1.51 14.83
CA PRO A 162 20.37 -1.66 14.52
C PRO A 162 20.55 -2.52 13.28
N ASP A 163 21.68 -2.34 12.61
CA ASP A 163 22.01 -3.13 11.42
C ASP A 163 22.18 -4.59 11.81
N ILE A 164 21.66 -5.48 10.97
CA ILE A 164 21.92 -6.91 11.12
C ILE A 164 23.37 -7.11 10.72
N LEU A 165 24.27 -7.13 11.69
CA LEU A 165 25.66 -7.56 11.49
C LEU A 165 25.59 -8.94 10.83
N ARG A 166 26.02 -9.02 9.57
CA ARG A 166 26.31 -10.29 8.90
C ARG A 166 27.72 -10.72 9.25
#